data_AF-A0A564XV05-F1
#
_entry.id   AF-A0A564XV05-F1
#
_cell.length_a   1.000
_cell.length_b   1.000
_cell.length_c   1.000
_cell.angle_alpha   90.00
_cell.angle_beta   90.00
_cell.angle_gamma   90.00
#
_symmetry.space_group_name_H-M   'P 1'
#
loop_
_entity.id
_entity.type
_entity.pdbx_description
1 polymer ?
#
loop_
_entity_poly.entity_id
_entity_poly.type
_entity_poly.pdbx_seq_one_letter_code
_entity_poly.pdbx_strand_id
1 'polypeptide(L)'
;MALDSPGVYSSEVYEASQEELLPPSRWSPLPPIIKERRLCAAVSITNPSALVIGGIGRNQLGLRSIELLTQLVSEGGGGGQKRR
;
A
#
# COMPACT_ATOMS: atom_id res chain seq x y z
N MET A 1 -43.63 -0.59 12.27
CA MET A 1 -42.39 -1.37 12.11
C MET A 1 -41.95 -1.21 10.67
N ALA A 2 -40.99 -0.31 10.42
CA ALA A 2 -40.31 -0.20 9.15
C ALA A 2 -39.10 0.71 9.39
N LEU A 3 -37.88 0.20 9.19
CA LEU A 3 -36.74 0.95 8.67
C LEU A 3 -35.85 -0.08 7.99
N ASP A 4 -36.29 -0.53 6.83
CA ASP A 4 -35.40 -1.11 5.83
C ASP A 4 -34.66 0.09 5.20
N SER A 5 -33.56 0.50 5.82
CA SER A 5 -32.68 1.53 5.26
C SER A 5 -31.71 0.84 4.33
N PRO A 6 -31.81 1.01 3.00
CA PRO A 6 -30.73 0.61 2.11
C PRO A 6 -29.54 1.50 2.48
N GLY A 7 -28.51 0.91 3.09
CA GLY A 7 -27.26 1.60 3.37
C GLY A 7 -26.73 2.15 2.05
N VAL A 8 -26.90 3.46 1.83
CA VAL A 8 -26.36 4.15 0.68
C VAL A 8 -24.85 4.15 0.86
N TYR A 9 -24.17 3.20 0.22
CA TYR A 9 -22.72 3.17 0.23
C TYR A 9 -22.22 4.22 -0.75
N SER A 10 -21.56 5.26 -0.25
CA SER A 10 -20.88 6.26 -1.10
C SER A 10 -19.61 5.63 -1.67
N SER A 11 -19.51 5.56 -3.00
CA SER A 11 -18.27 5.18 -3.69
C SER A 11 -17.56 6.43 -4.19
N GLU A 12 -16.71 7.02 -3.35
CA GLU A 12 -15.92 8.19 -3.72
C GLU A 12 -14.58 7.73 -4.31
N VAL A 13 -14.36 8.08 -5.59
CA VAL A 13 -13.06 7.91 -6.25
C VAL A 13 -12.36 9.26 -6.21
N TYR A 14 -11.30 9.36 -5.40
CA TYR A 14 -10.45 10.55 -5.35
C TYR A 14 -9.37 10.43 -6.43
N GLU A 15 -9.54 11.15 -7.53
CA GLU A 15 -8.45 11.41 -8.48
C GLU A 15 -7.50 12.44 -7.86
N ALA A 16 -6.19 12.23 -7.97
CA ALA A 16 -5.21 13.20 -7.47
C ALA A 16 -5.28 14.45 -8.36
N SER A 17 -5.90 15.53 -7.86
CA SER A 17 -5.89 16.83 -8.53
C SER A 17 -4.46 17.35 -8.60
N GLN A 18 -4.03 17.75 -9.81
CA GLN A 18 -2.77 18.46 -10.03
C GLN A 18 -2.84 19.85 -9.40
N GLU A 19 -2.61 19.93 -8.09
CA GLU A 19 -2.27 21.20 -7.46
C GLU A 19 -0.79 21.47 -7.79
N GLU A 20 -0.55 22.48 -8.64
CA GLU A 20 0.74 22.96 -9.18
C GLU A 20 1.83 23.35 -8.14
N LEU A 21 1.70 22.90 -6.88
CA LEU A 21 2.63 23.20 -5.77
C LEU A 21 3.27 21.95 -5.15
N LEU A 22 2.83 20.74 -5.49
CA LEU A 22 3.45 19.50 -5.00
C LEU A 22 4.08 18.72 -6.17
N PRO A 23 5.26 18.09 -5.96
CA PRO A 23 5.84 17.23 -6.98
C PRO A 23 4.82 16.17 -7.39
N PRO A 24 4.74 15.81 -8.68
CA PRO A 24 3.78 14.83 -9.16
C PRO A 24 3.88 13.56 -8.33
N SER A 25 2.74 12.94 -8.02
CA SER A 25 2.71 11.62 -7.37
C SER A 25 3.53 10.64 -8.21
N ARG A 26 4.73 10.32 -7.73
CA ARG A 26 5.66 9.42 -8.40
C ARG A 26 5.56 8.04 -7.79
N TRP A 27 5.39 7.04 -8.63
CA TRP A 27 5.61 5.65 -8.23
C TRP A 27 7.09 5.47 -7.88
N SER A 28 7.34 4.87 -6.72
CA SER A 28 8.68 4.42 -6.30
C SER A 28 8.61 2.93 -5.98
N PRO A 29 9.67 2.17 -6.26
CA PRO A 29 9.71 0.77 -5.89
C PRO A 29 9.75 0.64 -4.37
N LEU A 30 8.85 -0.18 -3.82
CA LEU A 30 8.94 -0.64 -2.45
C LEU A 30 9.68 -1.98 -2.40
N PRO A 31 10.29 -2.34 -1.25
CA PRO A 31 10.76 -3.70 -1.04
C PRO A 31 9.64 -4.71 -1.34
N PRO A 32 9.97 -5.87 -1.95
CA PRO A 32 8.97 -6.88 -2.23
C PRO A 32 8.38 -7.44 -0.92
N ILE A 33 7.11 -7.81 -0.96
CA ILE A 33 6.51 -8.63 0.10
C ILE A 33 7.16 -10.01 0.14
N ILE A 34 7.36 -10.55 1.34
CA ILE A 34 8.03 -11.82 1.63
C ILE A 34 7.26 -12.98 1.02
N LYS A 35 5.93 -12.98 1.18
CA LYS A 35 5.06 -13.99 0.57
C LYS A 35 4.22 -13.38 -0.52
N GLU A 36 4.24 -14.01 -1.70
CA GLU A 36 3.32 -13.66 -2.77
C GLU A 36 1.87 -13.79 -2.30
N ARG A 37 1.07 -12.75 -2.58
CA ARG A 37 -0.33 -12.64 -2.19
C ARG A 37 -1.12 -12.06 -3.36
N ARG A 38 -2.28 -12.65 -3.65
CA ARG A 38 -3.33 -12.08 -4.50
C ARG A 38 -4.65 -12.07 -3.73
N LEU A 39 -5.58 -11.18 -4.07
CA LEU A 39 -6.88 -11.07 -3.38
C LEU A 39 -6.76 -10.90 -1.85
N CYS A 40 -5.70 -10.24 -1.37
CA CYS A 40 -5.50 -9.92 0.04
C CYS A 40 -6.15 -8.59 0.42
N ALA A 41 -6.42 -8.39 1.71
CA ALA A 41 -6.77 -7.09 2.25
C ALA A 41 -5.51 -6.36 2.75
N ALA A 42 -5.48 -5.04 2.65
CA ALA A 42 -4.42 -4.20 3.19
C ALA A 42 -5.02 -3.03 3.98
N VAL A 43 -4.45 -2.73 5.15
CA VAL A 43 -4.90 -1.63 6.03
C VAL A 43 -3.69 -0.82 6.51
N SER A 44 -3.80 0.51 6.48
CA SER A 44 -2.81 1.38 7.10
C SER A 44 -3.00 1.35 8.62
N ILE A 45 -1.92 1.10 9.38
CA ILE A 45 -1.96 1.10 10.84
C ILE A 45 -1.31 2.37 11.39
N THR A 46 -0.18 2.76 10.82
CA THR A 46 0.55 4.01 11.11
C THR A 46 1.22 4.47 9.81
N ASN A 47 1.54 5.74 9.65
CA ASN A 47 2.39 6.15 8.52
C ASN A 47 3.87 5.95 8.90
N PRO A 48 4.70 5.21 8.13
CA PRO A 48 4.47 4.64 6.79
C PRO A 48 4.37 3.09 6.79
N SER A 49 3.50 2.52 7.63
CA SER A 49 3.29 1.08 7.81
C SER A 49 1.89 0.60 7.42
N ALA A 50 1.85 -0.50 6.67
CA ALA A 50 0.61 -1.18 6.26
C ALA A 50 0.64 -2.66 6.64
N LEU A 51 -0.50 -3.19 7.10
CA LEU A 51 -0.68 -4.61 7.39
C LEU A 51 -1.43 -5.27 6.24
N VAL A 52 -0.84 -6.32 5.70
CA VAL A 52 -1.40 -7.16 4.64
C VAL A 52 -1.90 -8.47 5.24
N ILE A 53 -3.18 -8.79 5.03
CA ILE A 53 -3.86 -9.91 5.67
C ILE A 53 -4.34 -10.91 4.61
N GLY A 54 -4.00 -12.18 4.83
CA GLY A 54 -4.53 -13.29 4.04
C GLY A 54 -4.15 -13.24 2.55
N GLY A 55 -5.13 -13.55 1.70
CA GLY A 55 -4.97 -13.69 0.26
C GLY A 55 -4.71 -15.12 -0.22
N ILE A 56 -4.43 -15.26 -1.51
CA ILE A 56 -4.12 -16.50 -2.20
C ILE A 56 -2.64 -16.50 -2.58
N GLY A 57 -1.92 -17.53 -2.16
CA GLY A 57 -0.50 -17.71 -2.49
C GLY A 57 -0.28 -18.31 -3.89
N ARG A 58 0.98 -18.54 -4.24
CA ARG A 58 1.40 -19.19 -5.51
C ARG A 58 0.74 -20.53 -5.77
N ASN A 59 0.52 -21.30 -4.70
CA ASN A 59 -0.06 -22.64 -4.75
C ASN A 59 -1.60 -22.64 -4.84
N GLN A 60 -2.22 -21.48 -5.10
CA GLN A 60 -3.67 -21.30 -5.11
C GLN A 60 -4.35 -21.56 -3.75
N LEU A 61 -3.59 -21.73 -2.66
CA LEU A 61 -4.14 -21.92 -1.32
C LEU A 61 -4.30 -20.58 -0.60
N GLY A 62 -5.35 -20.51 0.23
CA GLY A 62 -5.57 -19.39 1.12
C GLY A 62 -4.46 -19.28 2.16
N LEU A 63 -3.92 -18.08 2.33
CA LEU A 63 -2.86 -17.79 3.27
C LEU A 63 -3.44 -17.49 4.66
N ARG A 64 -2.98 -18.22 5.67
CA ARG A 64 -3.28 -17.97 7.09
C ARG A 64 -2.16 -17.17 7.75
N SER A 65 -1.69 -16.12 7.08
CA SER A 65 -0.59 -15.29 7.55
C SER A 65 -0.85 -13.82 7.31
N ILE A 66 -0.28 -13.00 8.19
CA ILE A 66 -0.21 -11.54 8.06
C ILE A 66 1.21 -11.13 7.67
N GLU A 67 1.37 -9.92 7.14
CA GLU A 67 2.67 -9.32 6.86
C GLU A 67 2.62 -7.81 7.08
N LEU A 68 3.60 -7.28 7.81
CA LEU A 68 3.72 -5.86 8.09
C LEU A 68 4.75 -5.26 7.12
N LEU A 69 4.32 -4.32 6.30
CA LEU A 69 5.17 -3.52 5.42
C LEU A 69 5.46 -2.19 6.12
N THR A 70 6.72 -1.87 6.35
CA THR A 70 7.16 -0.57 6.91
C THR A 70 8.14 0.08 5.94
N GLN A 71 7.82 1.28 5.46
CA GLN A 71 8.75 2.04 4.64
C GLN A 71 9.90 2.54 5.51
N LEU A 72 11.12 2.12 5.20
CA LEU A 72 12.31 2.73 5.76
C LEU A 72 12.56 4.03 5.00
N VAL A 73 12.70 5.14 5.71
CA VAL A 73 13.16 6.39 5.11
C VAL A 73 14.60 6.15 4.66
N SER A 74 14.84 6.18 3.36
CA SER A 74 16.21 6.18 2.85
C SER A 74 16.85 7.50 3.26
N GLU A 75 17.78 7.49 4.21
CA GLU A 75 18.76 8.57 4.30
C GLU A 75 19.52 8.60 2.96
N GLY A 76 19.60 9.78 2.34
CA GLY A 76 20.18 9.93 1.02
C GLY A 76 21.62 9.44 0.98
N GLY A 77 21.89 8.40 0.18
CA GLY A 77 23.23 7.95 -0.15
C GLY A 77 23.94 8.93 -1.07
N GLY A 78 24.41 10.05 -0.52
CA GLY A 78 25.37 10.94 -1.15
C GLY A 78 26.74 10.27 -1.21
N GLY A 79 27.08 9.68 -2.36
CA GLY A 79 28.33 8.95 -2.55
C GLY A 79 28.91 9.13 -3.94
N GLY A 80 28.98 10.37 -4.44
CA GLY A 80 29.81 10.67 -5.60
C GLY A 80 31.28 10.51 -5.22
N GLN A 81 31.95 9.48 -5.72
CA GLN A 81 33.40 9.50 -5.83
C GLN A 81 33.81 9.16 -7.26
N LYS A 82 34.07 10.24 -8.01
CA LYS A 82 34.81 10.24 -9.25
C LYS A 82 36.30 10.26 -8.89
N ARG A 83 37.00 9.15 -9.10
CA ARG A 83 38.48 9.03 -9.17
C ARG A 83 38.77 7.75 -9.97
N ARG A 84 39.66 7.68 -10.95
CA ARG A 84 40.46 8.66 -11.67
C ARG A 84 40.87 7.98 -12.99
#